data_AF-A0A074LV91-F1
#
_entry.id   AF-A0A074LV91-F1
#
_cell.length_a   1.000
_cell.length_b   1.000
_cell.length_c   1.000
_cell.angle_alpha   90.00
_cell.angle_beta   90.00
_cell.angle_gamma   90.00
#
_symmetry.space_group_name_H-M   'P 1'
#
loop_
_entity.id
_entity.type
_entity.pdbx_description
1 polymer ?
#
loop_
_entity_poly.entity_id
_entity_poly.type
_entity_poly.pdbx_seq_one_letter_code
_entity_poly.pdbx_strand_id
1 'polypeptide(L)'
;MVQYQMTEGDNWRFQRHLWFKQRPHYGLMYVFFLLLGIVAYSIPYEQGLLPLRVATSVFVIFIPIVQVYSVKVQMRKLHLYGSYEVETTPDHFVANSPAGRSEIKWSAFTKMTKTAHYYFFWMGAARAVVLPRRAFKTKAEEREFMDAVPQRLTSPKRSVVKPILTWIAFGILAFLIFIGLLTYFLR
;
A
#
# COMPACT_ATOMS: atom_id res chain seq x y z
N MET A 1 21.65 -9.81 -15.50
CA MET A 1 20.42 -10.62 -15.32
C MET A 1 20.42 -11.21 -13.91
N VAL A 2 19.30 -11.15 -13.21
CA VAL A 2 19.17 -11.53 -11.80
C VAL A 2 17.98 -12.48 -11.62
N GLN A 3 18.20 -13.62 -10.98
CA GLN A 3 17.14 -14.62 -10.72
C GLN A 3 16.83 -14.70 -9.23
N TYR A 4 15.55 -14.83 -8.87
CA TYR A 4 15.14 -15.01 -7.48
C TYR A 4 13.80 -15.71 -7.34
N GLN A 5 13.58 -16.33 -6.19
CA GLN A 5 12.30 -16.89 -5.80
C GLN A 5 11.49 -15.86 -5.02
N MET A 6 10.30 -15.52 -5.53
CA MET A 6 9.35 -14.67 -4.83
C MET A 6 8.58 -15.48 -3.79
N THR A 7 8.70 -15.09 -2.53
CA THR A 7 8.05 -15.76 -1.39
C THR A 7 6.82 -14.99 -0.93
N GLU A 8 5.91 -15.66 -0.21
CA GLU A 8 4.77 -15.00 0.45
C GLU A 8 5.22 -13.86 1.39
N GLY A 9 6.35 -14.04 2.07
CA GLY A 9 6.93 -13.03 2.96
C GLY A 9 7.32 -11.73 2.25
N ASP A 10 7.76 -11.80 0.98
CA ASP A 10 8.12 -10.60 0.21
C ASP A 10 6.89 -9.79 -0.16
N ASN A 11 5.84 -10.48 -0.64
CA ASN A 11 4.56 -9.85 -0.96
C ASN A 11 3.93 -9.22 0.29
N TRP A 12 3.96 -9.90 1.44
CA TRP A 12 3.46 -9.33 2.69
C TRP A 12 4.24 -8.08 3.12
N ARG A 13 5.57 -8.10 3.02
CA ARG A 13 6.41 -6.92 3.35
C ARG A 13 6.17 -5.77 2.39
N PHE A 14 5.95 -6.04 1.10
CA PHE A 14 5.54 -5.04 0.12
C PHE A 14 4.18 -4.43 0.47
N GLN A 15 3.17 -5.24 0.78
CA GLN A 15 1.84 -4.78 1.14
C GLN A 15 1.85 -3.96 2.44
N ARG A 16 2.62 -4.40 3.44
CA ARG A 16 2.87 -3.62 4.65
C ARG A 16 3.50 -2.26 4.31
N HIS A 17 4.53 -2.25 3.47
CA HIS A 17 5.15 -0.99 3.03
C HIS A 17 4.14 -0.08 2.30
N LEU A 18 3.30 -0.65 1.43
CA LEU A 18 2.27 0.08 0.70
C LEU A 18 1.25 0.72 1.65
N TRP A 19 0.71 -0.04 2.59
CA TRP A 19 -0.29 0.46 3.55
C TRP A 19 0.29 1.55 4.45
N PHE A 20 1.45 1.32 5.07
CA PHE A 20 1.97 2.25 6.07
C PHE A 20 2.70 3.47 5.49
N LYS A 21 3.40 3.33 4.35
CA LYS A 21 4.20 4.44 3.81
C LYS A 21 3.55 5.17 2.64
N GLN A 22 2.84 4.47 1.77
CA GLN A 22 2.23 5.10 0.59
C GLN A 22 0.78 5.52 0.82
N ARG A 23 0.07 4.86 1.75
CA ARG A 23 -1.35 5.12 2.03
C ARG A 23 -1.62 5.39 3.52
N PRO A 24 -0.98 6.40 4.12
CA PRO A 24 -1.16 6.71 5.55
C PRO A 24 -2.63 7.04 5.90
N HIS A 25 -3.44 7.45 4.92
CA HIS A 25 -4.86 7.71 5.09
C HIS A 25 -5.64 6.49 5.59
N TYR A 26 -5.26 5.25 5.25
CA TYR A 26 -5.93 4.08 5.83
C TYR A 26 -5.67 3.97 7.32
N GLY A 27 -4.44 4.23 7.76
CA GLY A 27 -4.11 4.26 9.20
C GLY A 27 -4.91 5.33 9.93
N LEU A 28 -4.98 6.55 9.36
CA LEU A 28 -5.80 7.64 9.92
C LEU A 28 -7.28 7.29 9.98
N MET A 29 -7.82 6.64 8.94
CA MET A 29 -9.19 6.17 8.91
C MET A 29 -9.47 5.17 10.03
N TYR A 30 -8.58 4.19 10.27
CA TYR A 30 -8.73 3.26 11.38
C TYR A 30 -8.70 3.94 12.74
N VAL A 31 -7.78 4.89 12.95
CA VAL A 31 -7.72 5.68 14.18
C VAL A 31 -9.02 6.47 14.38
N PHE A 32 -9.53 7.11 13.32
CA PHE A 32 -10.79 7.84 13.37
C PHE A 32 -11.97 6.94 13.79
N PHE A 33 -12.14 5.78 13.16
CA PHE A 33 -13.23 4.86 13.50
C PHE A 33 -13.07 4.22 14.87
N LEU A 34 -11.83 4.00 15.32
CA LEU A 34 -11.54 3.54 16.68
C LEU A 34 -12.01 4.59 17.71
N LEU A 35 -11.63 5.86 17.52
CA LEU A 35 -12.03 6.95 18.40
C LEU A 35 -13.55 7.15 18.39
N LEU A 36 -14.17 7.09 17.20
CA LEU A 36 -15.62 7.17 17.05
C LEU A 36 -16.32 6.02 17.82
N GLY A 37 -15.75 4.81 17.75
CA GLY A 37 -16.21 3.67 18.53
C GLY A 37 -16.10 3.95 20.03
N ILE A 38 -14.95 4.38 20.53
CA ILE A 38 -14.75 4.71 21.95
C ILE A 38 -15.81 5.71 22.44
N VAL A 39 -16.05 6.79 21.67
CA VAL A 39 -17.09 7.79 22.00
C VAL A 39 -18.47 7.14 22.01
N ALA A 40 -18.84 6.37 20.98
CA ALA A 40 -20.16 5.72 20.89
C ALA A 40 -20.42 4.72 22.03
N TYR A 41 -19.37 4.03 22.50
CA TYR A 41 -19.44 3.08 23.62
C TYR A 41 -19.41 3.77 25.00
N SER A 42 -18.91 5.01 25.10
CA SER A 42 -18.89 5.77 26.36
C SER A 42 -20.27 6.33 26.76
N ILE A 43 -21.17 6.48 25.80
CA ILE A 43 -22.52 7.01 26.02
C ILE A 43 -23.41 5.90 26.62
N PRO A 44 -24.37 6.18 27.52
CA PRO A 44 -25.30 5.16 28.03
C PRO A 44 -26.12 4.49 26.93
N TYR A 45 -26.45 3.20 27.11
CA TYR A 45 -27.17 2.39 26.10
C TYR A 45 -28.57 2.95 25.78
N GLU A 46 -29.21 3.59 26.74
CA GLU A 46 -30.58 4.12 26.65
C GLU A 46 -30.75 5.21 25.57
N GLN A 47 -29.66 5.81 25.10
CA GLN A 47 -29.69 6.90 24.12
C GLN A 47 -29.79 6.43 22.65
N GLY A 48 -30.14 5.16 22.39
CA GLY A 48 -30.44 4.68 21.04
C GLY A 48 -29.25 4.55 20.08
N LEU A 49 -28.01 4.63 20.56
CA LEU A 49 -26.79 4.58 19.73
C LEU A 49 -26.33 3.18 19.32
N LEU A 50 -27.16 2.15 19.50
CA LEU A 50 -26.81 0.77 19.16
C LEU A 50 -26.34 0.61 17.69
N PRO A 51 -26.98 1.21 16.67
CA PRO A 51 -26.53 1.07 15.28
C PRO A 51 -25.11 1.63 15.06
N LEU A 52 -24.78 2.75 15.70
CA LEU A 52 -23.45 3.36 15.61
C LEU A 52 -22.37 2.46 16.22
N ARG A 53 -22.64 1.85 17.37
CA ARG A 53 -21.72 0.88 18.00
C ARG A 53 -21.46 -0.31 17.12
N VAL A 54 -22.52 -0.92 16.57
CA VAL A 54 -22.39 -2.06 15.66
C VAL A 54 -21.60 -1.65 14.41
N ALA A 55 -21.91 -0.51 13.81
CA ALA A 55 -21.21 -0.02 12.63
C ALA A 55 -19.70 0.20 12.88
N THR A 56 -19.35 0.87 13.99
CA THR A 56 -17.94 1.10 14.35
C THR A 56 -17.19 -0.20 14.64
N SER A 57 -17.82 -1.14 15.35
CA SER A 57 -17.22 -2.46 15.64
C SER A 57 -17.01 -3.29 14.38
N VAL A 58 -18.00 -3.34 13.47
CA VAL A 58 -17.86 -3.99 12.17
C VAL A 58 -16.75 -3.33 11.38
N PHE A 59 -16.66 -2.01 11.36
CA PHE A 59 -15.62 -1.30 10.62
C PHE A 59 -14.21 -1.62 11.13
N VAL A 60 -14.00 -1.54 12.45
CA VAL A 60 -12.70 -1.75 13.08
C VAL A 60 -12.22 -3.20 12.95
N ILE A 61 -13.13 -4.17 12.98
CA ILE A 61 -12.78 -5.60 12.98
C ILE A 61 -12.82 -6.19 11.55
N PHE A 62 -13.90 -5.96 10.80
CA PHE A 62 -14.16 -6.67 9.56
C PHE A 62 -13.35 -6.15 8.38
N ILE A 63 -13.19 -4.83 8.26
CA ILE A 63 -12.43 -4.23 7.14
C ILE A 63 -10.97 -4.70 7.09
N PRO A 64 -10.17 -4.73 8.18
CA PRO A 64 -8.79 -5.21 8.09
C PRO A 64 -8.72 -6.68 7.70
N ILE A 65 -9.67 -7.51 8.17
CA ILE A 65 -9.76 -8.92 7.79
C ILE A 65 -10.01 -9.04 6.28
N VAL A 66 -11.00 -8.32 5.74
CA VAL A 66 -11.30 -8.32 4.29
C VAL A 66 -10.13 -7.80 3.48
N GLN A 67 -9.42 -6.76 3.93
CA GLN A 67 -8.24 -6.23 3.25
C GLN A 67 -7.12 -7.27 3.19
N VAL A 68 -6.78 -7.91 4.31
CA VAL A 68 -5.76 -8.96 4.34
C VAL A 68 -6.17 -10.16 3.48
N TYR A 69 -7.42 -10.59 3.58
CA TYR A 69 -7.94 -11.72 2.82
C TYR A 69 -7.96 -11.44 1.31
N SER A 70 -8.46 -10.27 0.89
CA SER A 70 -8.51 -9.88 -0.52
C SER A 70 -7.12 -9.82 -1.15
N VAL A 71 -6.12 -9.32 -0.43
CA VAL A 71 -4.72 -9.35 -0.86
C VAL A 71 -4.25 -10.80 -1.01
N LYS A 72 -4.44 -11.67 -0.01
CA LYS A 72 -4.04 -13.08 -0.11
C LYS A 72 -4.69 -13.79 -1.30
N VAL A 73 -5.98 -13.56 -1.53
CA VAL A 73 -6.71 -14.14 -2.66
C VAL A 73 -6.17 -13.62 -3.99
N GLN A 74 -5.94 -12.31 -4.12
CA GLN A 74 -5.36 -11.73 -5.34
C GLN A 74 -3.96 -12.29 -5.63
N MET A 75 -3.13 -12.44 -4.60
CA MET A 75 -1.76 -12.97 -4.76
C MET A 75 -1.76 -14.43 -5.26
N ARG A 76 -2.69 -15.25 -4.76
CA ARG A 76 -2.88 -16.63 -5.25
C ARG A 76 -3.39 -16.66 -6.69
N LYS A 77 -4.39 -15.83 -7.03
CA LYS A 77 -4.97 -15.78 -8.39
C LYS A 77 -3.97 -15.31 -9.45
N LEU A 78 -3.11 -14.36 -9.09
CA LEU A 78 -2.15 -13.76 -10.01
C LEU A 78 -0.85 -14.57 -10.15
N HIS A 79 -0.76 -15.75 -9.53
CA HIS A 79 0.44 -16.61 -9.57
C HIS A 79 1.73 -15.83 -9.25
N LEU A 80 1.66 -14.94 -8.26
CA LEU A 80 2.77 -14.04 -7.92
C LEU A 80 3.92 -14.74 -7.18
N TYR A 81 3.85 -16.05 -7.01
CA TYR A 81 4.87 -16.87 -6.35
C TYR A 81 5.61 -17.70 -7.38
N GLY A 82 6.91 -17.90 -7.14
CA GLY A 82 7.76 -18.73 -7.99
C GLY A 82 9.03 -18.02 -8.44
N SER A 83 9.65 -18.57 -9.50
CA SER A 83 10.91 -18.06 -10.03
C SER A 83 10.67 -16.83 -10.87
N TYR A 84 11.38 -15.76 -10.54
CA TYR A 84 11.44 -14.53 -11.31
C TYR A 84 12.84 -14.34 -11.85
N GLU A 85 12.91 -13.80 -13.05
CA GLU A 85 14.14 -13.38 -13.67
C GLU A 85 13.97 -11.95 -14.16
N VAL A 86 14.95 -11.12 -13.81
CA VAL A 86 14.92 -9.69 -14.09
C VAL A 86 16.18 -9.31 -14.85
N GLU A 87 15.98 -8.55 -15.91
CA GLU A 87 17.03 -8.00 -16.73
C GLU A 87 16.78 -6.52 -16.97
N THR A 88 17.85 -5.74 -16.94
CA THR A 88 17.81 -4.31 -17.25
C THR A 88 18.54 -4.08 -18.55
N THR A 89 17.85 -3.44 -19.49
CA THR A 89 18.40 -2.93 -20.74
C THR A 89 18.42 -1.39 -20.69
N PRO A 90 19.09 -0.71 -21.62
CA PRO A 90 19.08 0.76 -21.66
C PRO A 90 17.67 1.37 -21.69
N ASP A 91 16.71 0.72 -22.36
CA ASP A 91 15.36 1.25 -22.59
C ASP A 91 14.27 0.60 -21.73
N HIS A 92 14.46 -0.66 -21.35
CA HIS A 92 13.44 -1.50 -20.71
C HIS A 92 13.96 -2.21 -19.46
N PHE A 93 13.03 -2.40 -18.52
CA PHE A 93 13.10 -3.37 -17.45
C PHE A 93 12.32 -4.61 -17.89
N VAL A 94 13.00 -5.73 -18.04
CA VAL A 94 12.42 -7.01 -18.45
C VAL A 94 12.24 -7.89 -17.20
N ALA A 95 11.03 -8.41 -17.02
CA ALA A 95 10.69 -9.32 -15.93
C ALA A 95 10.03 -10.58 -16.50
N ASN A 96 10.68 -11.71 -16.34
CA ASN A 96 10.12 -13.03 -16.57
C ASN A 96 9.55 -13.55 -15.25
N SER A 97 8.28 -13.91 -15.25
CA SER A 97 7.56 -14.47 -14.11
C SER A 97 6.84 -15.75 -14.51
N PRO A 98 6.32 -16.53 -13.56
CA PRO A 98 5.48 -17.70 -13.89
C PRO A 98 4.22 -17.33 -14.67
N ALA A 99 3.74 -16.09 -14.56
CA ALA A 99 2.60 -15.57 -15.29
C ALA A 99 2.95 -15.11 -16.73
N GLY A 100 4.23 -14.99 -17.07
CA GLY A 100 4.70 -14.55 -18.37
C GLY A 100 5.84 -13.53 -18.31
N ARG A 101 6.31 -13.14 -19.50
CA ARG A 101 7.34 -12.11 -19.73
C ARG A 101 6.69 -10.74 -19.84
N SER A 102 7.23 -9.77 -19.12
CA SER A 102 6.82 -8.37 -19.14
C SER A 102 8.01 -7.49 -19.50
N GLU A 103 7.83 -6.61 -20.48
CA GLU A 103 8.83 -5.61 -20.87
C GLU A 103 8.28 -4.22 -20.56
N ILE A 104 8.89 -3.55 -19.57
CA ILE A 104 8.39 -2.30 -19.01
C ILE A 104 9.37 -1.20 -19.36
N LYS A 105 8.94 -0.22 -20.15
CA LYS A 105 9.74 0.98 -20.45
C LYS A 105 10.13 1.69 -19.16
N TRP A 106 11.36 2.18 -19.06
CA TRP A 106 11.79 2.94 -17.88
C TRP A 106 10.93 4.17 -17.56
N SER A 107 10.24 4.72 -18.55
CA SER A 107 9.32 5.86 -18.39
C SER A 107 8.01 5.50 -17.66
N ALA A 108 7.64 4.21 -17.61
CA ALA A 108 6.47 3.75 -16.86
C ALA A 108 6.73 3.77 -15.34
N PHE A 109 7.99 3.75 -14.92
CA PHE A 109 8.34 3.90 -13.51
C PHE A 109 8.31 5.37 -13.09
N THR A 110 7.57 5.62 -12.02
CA THR A 110 7.41 6.94 -11.42
C THR A 110 8.52 7.27 -10.42
N LYS A 111 9.02 6.27 -9.70
CA LYS A 111 10.11 6.38 -8.72
C LYS A 111 10.63 5.00 -8.34
N MET A 112 11.84 4.95 -7.80
CA MET A 112 12.37 3.79 -7.12
C MET A 112 12.48 4.07 -5.61
N THR A 113 12.13 3.09 -4.77
CA THR A 113 12.32 3.18 -3.32
C THR A 113 13.22 2.05 -2.86
N LYS A 114 14.33 2.42 -2.19
CA LYS A 114 15.23 1.47 -1.55
C LYS A 114 14.81 1.26 -0.10
N THR A 115 14.79 0.01 0.33
CA THR A 115 14.63 -0.38 1.74
C THR A 115 15.80 -1.26 2.17
N ALA A 116 15.81 -1.67 3.45
CA ALA A 116 16.83 -2.60 3.94
C ALA A 116 16.90 -3.90 3.13
N HIS A 117 15.74 -4.40 2.65
CA HIS A 117 15.62 -5.73 2.04
C HIS A 117 15.14 -5.74 0.58
N TYR A 118 14.61 -4.64 0.06
CA TYR A 118 13.97 -4.58 -1.27
C TYR A 118 14.28 -3.30 -2.00
N TYR A 119 14.27 -3.40 -3.33
CA TYR A 119 14.04 -2.31 -4.27
C TYR A 119 12.58 -2.38 -4.77
N PHE A 120 11.87 -1.26 -4.68
CA PHE A 120 10.52 -1.11 -5.21
C PHE A 120 10.53 -0.14 -6.39
N PHE A 121 10.24 -0.64 -7.59
CA PHE A 121 10.12 0.17 -8.80
C PHE A 121 8.65 0.49 -9.06
N TRP A 122 8.22 1.69 -8.69
CA TRP A 122 6.81 2.07 -8.66
C TRP A 122 6.29 2.47 -10.04
N MET A 123 5.24 1.81 -10.52
CA MET A 123 4.51 2.17 -11.76
C MET A 123 3.23 2.99 -11.47
N GLY A 124 3.10 3.51 -10.24
CA GLY A 124 1.95 4.27 -9.77
C GLY A 124 1.87 4.28 -8.25
N ALA A 125 0.73 4.73 -7.71
CA ALA A 125 0.53 4.82 -6.25
C ALA A 125 0.37 3.44 -5.56
N ALA A 126 0.01 2.40 -6.32
CA ALA A 126 -0.40 1.10 -5.78
C ALA A 126 0.30 -0.10 -6.41
N ARG A 127 1.15 0.13 -7.41
CA ARG A 127 1.77 -0.92 -8.22
C ARG A 127 3.27 -0.68 -8.24
N ALA A 128 4.04 -1.72 -7.92
CA ALA A 128 5.48 -1.71 -8.03
C ALA A 128 5.99 -3.08 -8.42
N VAL A 129 7.12 -3.11 -9.13
CA VAL A 129 7.94 -4.32 -9.21
C VAL A 129 8.76 -4.41 -7.93
N VAL A 130 8.74 -5.60 -7.31
CA VAL A 130 9.46 -5.90 -6.07
C VAL A 130 10.69 -6.72 -6.42
N LEU A 131 11.88 -6.15 -6.18
CA LEU A 131 13.15 -6.85 -6.35
C LEU A 131 13.83 -7.02 -4.99
N PRO A 132 13.86 -8.23 -4.43
CA PRO A 132 14.56 -8.51 -3.18
C PRO A 132 16.06 -8.27 -3.32
N ARG A 133 16.69 -7.60 -2.34
CA ARG A 133 18.14 -7.36 -2.33
C ARG A 133 18.95 -8.65 -2.19
N ARG A 134 18.33 -9.71 -1.69
CA ARG A 134 18.94 -11.05 -1.63
C ARG A 134 19.01 -11.75 -2.99
N ALA A 135 18.40 -11.18 -4.02
CA ALA A 135 18.50 -11.69 -5.38
C ALA A 135 19.90 -11.50 -5.98
N PHE A 136 20.64 -10.50 -5.50
CA PHE A 136 22.02 -10.25 -5.90
C PHE A 136 22.98 -11.15 -5.11
N LYS A 137 23.89 -11.83 -5.79
CA LYS A 137 24.91 -12.71 -5.18
C LYS A 137 25.96 -11.89 -4.44
N THR A 138 26.30 -10.71 -4.97
CA THR A 138 27.33 -9.84 -4.41
C THR A 138 26.88 -8.38 -4.36
N LYS A 139 27.58 -7.59 -3.54
CA LYS A 139 27.39 -6.13 -3.52
C LYS A 139 27.85 -5.45 -4.79
N ALA A 140 28.82 -6.03 -5.51
CA ALA A 140 29.26 -5.52 -6.80
C ALA A 140 28.17 -5.69 -7.85
N GLU A 141 27.55 -6.87 -7.93
CA GLU A 141 26.41 -7.14 -8.81
C GLU A 141 25.21 -6.24 -8.49
N GLU A 142 24.90 -6.06 -7.20
CA GLU A 142 23.89 -5.11 -6.76
C GLU A 142 24.21 -3.68 -7.23
N ARG A 143 25.48 -3.27 -7.20
CA ARG A 143 25.90 -1.94 -7.62
C ARG A 143 25.81 -1.76 -9.14
N GLU A 144 26.34 -2.71 -9.90
CA GLU A 144 26.31 -2.72 -11.36
C GLU A 144 24.87 -2.64 -11.89
N PHE A 145 23.96 -3.42 -11.31
CA PHE A 145 22.54 -3.36 -11.64
C PHE A 145 21.95 -1.97 -11.37
N MET A 146 22.31 -1.36 -10.23
CA MET A 146 21.78 -0.06 -9.83
C MET A 146 22.39 1.10 -10.62
N ASP A 147 23.62 0.96 -11.12
CA ASP A 147 24.27 1.92 -12.00
C ASP A 147 23.61 1.94 -13.39
N ALA A 148 23.01 0.82 -13.81
CA ALA A 148 22.19 0.73 -15.03
C ALA A 148 20.78 1.35 -14.86
N VAL A 149 20.31 1.59 -13.63
CA VAL A 149 18.99 2.19 -13.40
C VAL A 149 19.05 3.70 -13.72
N PRO A 150 18.13 4.24 -14.56
CA PRO A 150 18.13 5.66 -14.88
C PRO A 150 18.10 6.56 -13.64
N GLN A 151 19.01 7.53 -13.56
CA GLN A 151 19.15 8.45 -12.42
C GLN A 151 17.87 9.24 -12.08
N ARG A 152 16.97 9.42 -13.07
CA ARG A 152 15.64 10.04 -12.82
C ARG A 152 14.77 9.24 -11.85
N LEU A 153 14.99 7.93 -11.73
CA LEU A 153 14.24 7.05 -10.82
C LEU A 153 14.83 7.04 -9.41
N THR A 154 16.13 7.32 -9.28
CA THR A 154 16.84 7.38 -7.99
C THR A 154 16.66 8.73 -7.30
N SER A 155 16.36 9.78 -8.08
CA SER A 155 16.03 11.09 -7.55
C SER A 155 14.73 11.01 -6.73
N PRO A 156 14.72 11.46 -5.46
CA PRO A 156 13.50 11.53 -4.68
C PRO A 156 12.61 12.60 -5.30
N LYS A 157 11.76 12.20 -6.26
CA LYS A 157 10.71 13.06 -6.77
C LYS A 157 9.81 13.33 -5.58
N ARG A 158 9.88 14.56 -5.02
CA ARG A 158 8.93 15.02 -3.99
C ARG A 158 7.57 14.69 -4.54
N SER A 159 6.91 13.67 -3.96
CA SER A 159 5.54 13.39 -4.31
C SER A 159 4.82 14.68 -4.02
N VAL A 160 4.31 15.35 -5.05
CA VAL A 160 3.48 16.53 -4.89
C VAL A 160 2.32 16.04 -4.05
N VAL A 161 2.36 16.33 -2.75
CA VAL A 161 1.41 15.86 -1.76
C VAL A 161 0.12 16.62 -2.00
N LYS A 162 -0.60 16.24 -3.05
CA LYS A 162 -1.93 16.76 -3.37
C LYS A 162 -3.12 15.97 -2.81
N PRO A 163 -3.00 14.91 -1.97
CA PRO A 163 -4.18 14.30 -1.38
C PRO A 163 -4.48 14.74 0.07
N ILE A 164 -3.53 15.29 0.84
CA ILE A 164 -3.80 15.58 2.27
C ILE A 164 -4.91 16.62 2.44
N LEU A 165 -4.90 17.71 1.67
CA LEU A 165 -5.95 18.73 1.76
C LEU A 165 -7.34 18.19 1.41
N THR A 166 -7.44 17.36 0.36
CA THR A 166 -8.70 16.75 -0.05
C THR A 166 -9.23 15.76 0.99
N TRP A 167 -8.36 15.00 1.64
CA TRP A 167 -8.77 14.11 2.74
C TRP A 167 -9.12 14.85 4.02
N ILE A 168 -8.42 15.94 4.36
CA ILE A 168 -8.79 16.81 5.49
C ILE A 168 -10.17 17.41 5.25
N ALA A 169 -10.43 17.93 4.05
CA ALA A 169 -11.75 18.46 3.70
C ALA A 169 -12.84 17.39 3.80
N PHE A 170 -12.58 16.16 3.34
CA PHE A 170 -13.54 15.06 3.45
C PHE A 170 -13.78 14.63 4.91
N GLY A 171 -12.73 14.60 5.73
CA GLY A 171 -12.82 14.31 7.16
C GLY A 171 -13.61 15.38 7.93
N ILE A 172 -13.37 16.67 7.64
CA ILE A 172 -14.13 17.78 8.21
C ILE A 172 -15.60 17.70 7.78
N LEU A 173 -15.88 17.46 6.51
CA LEU A 173 -17.25 17.35 6.02
C LEU A 173 -18.00 16.19 6.68
N ALA A 174 -17.37 15.01 6.78
CA ALA A 174 -17.95 13.86 7.46
C ALA A 174 -18.21 14.14 8.95
N PHE A 175 -17.30 14.84 9.61
CA PHE A 175 -17.45 15.25 11.00
C PHE A 175 -18.60 16.24 11.20
N LEU A 176 -18.76 17.22 10.31
CA LEU A 176 -19.87 18.19 10.36
C LEU A 176 -21.23 17.51 10.12
N ILE A 177 -21.31 16.59 9.15
CA ILE A 177 -22.52 15.78 8.92
C ILE A 177 -22.87 14.96 10.17
N PHE A 178 -21.85 14.37 10.81
CA PHE A 178 -22.04 13.59 12.04
C PHE A 178 -22.56 14.46 13.20
N ILE A 179 -21.99 15.65 13.42
CA ILE A 179 -22.51 16.60 14.44
C ILE A 179 -23.96 16.96 14.14
N GLY A 180 -24.29 17.28 12.89
CA GLY A 180 -25.65 17.63 12.48
C GLY A 180 -26.66 16.52 12.79
N LEU A 181 -26.32 15.27 12.46
CA LEU A 181 -27.13 14.11 12.79
C LEU A 181 -27.26 13.90 14.30
N LEU A 182 -26.16 14.04 15.05
CA LEU A 182 -26.19 13.92 16.51
C LEU A 182 -27.12 14.96 17.15
N THR A 183 -27.04 16.23 16.70
CA THR A 183 -27.95 17.28 17.18
C THR A 183 -29.40 17.06 16.81
N TYR A 184 -29.67 16.39 15.68
CA TYR A 184 -31.03 16.04 15.27
C TYR A 184 -31.64 14.97 16.18
N PHE A 185 -30.87 13.94 16.56
CA PHE A 185 -31.35 12.87 17.45
C PHE A 185 -31.48 13.28 18.93
N LEU A 186 -30.82 14.36 19.33
CA LEU A 186 -30.90 14.89 20.70
C LEU A 186 -32.05 15.90 20.92
N ARG A 187 -32.79 16.25 19.86
CA ARG A 187 -34.01 17.07 19.94
C ARG A 187 -35.24 16.18 19.91
#